data_AF-A0A8J2BIF9-F1
#
_entry.id   AF-A0A8J2BIF9-F1
#
_cell.length_a   1.000
_cell.length_b   1.000
_cell.length_c   1.000
_cell.angle_alpha   90.00
_cell.angle_beta   90.00
_cell.angle_gamma   90.00
#
_symmetry.space_group_name_H-M   'P 1'
#
loop_
_entity.id
_entity.type
_entity.pdbx_description
1 polymer ?
#
loop_
_entity_poly.entity_id
_entity_poly.type
_entity_poly.pdbx_seq_one_letter_code
_entity_poly.pdbx_strand_id
1 'polypeptide(L)'
;MSEGYLSQQELSQRFMGLVVRLAQEALYLLRGGSGEGPVSLRLEEARAIIDGLEALQVRVAGNVTEEERSLLEGVLTQLRLVFVEAVTRGSEAKPAGKAQESAVAQEVPSGESGKEQAPAGEELGRKRFVKKYGPGE
;
A
#
# COMPACT_ATOMS: atom_id res chain seq x y z
N MET A 1 37.72 -16.84 17.08
CA MET A 1 36.33 -16.76 16.57
C MET A 1 36.16 -15.36 16.02
N SER A 2 36.52 -15.15 14.76
CA SER A 2 36.27 -13.88 14.09
C SER A 2 34.86 -14.00 13.52
N GLU A 3 33.90 -13.28 14.10
CA GLU A 3 32.55 -13.17 13.54
C GLU A 3 32.69 -12.72 12.08
N GLY A 4 32.29 -13.61 11.17
CA GLY A 4 32.42 -13.40 9.73
C GLY A 4 31.42 -12.36 9.26
N TYR A 5 31.81 -11.09 9.31
CA TYR A 5 31.12 -10.04 8.59
C TYR A 5 31.22 -10.35 7.10
N LEU A 6 30.06 -10.58 6.46
CA LEU A 6 29.96 -10.73 5.01
C LEU A 6 30.57 -9.51 4.34
N SER A 7 31.39 -9.72 3.31
CA SER A 7 31.91 -8.63 2.51
C SER A 7 30.76 -7.85 1.87
N GLN A 8 30.95 -6.55 1.60
CA GLN A 8 29.91 -5.74 0.96
C GLN A 8 29.47 -6.36 -0.38
N GLN A 9 30.40 -6.99 -1.11
CA GLN A 9 30.10 -7.68 -2.35
C GLN A 9 29.25 -8.95 -2.13
N GLU A 10 29.50 -9.72 -1.07
CA GLU A 10 28.68 -10.90 -0.72
C GLU A 10 27.30 -10.50 -0.21
N LEU A 11 27.20 -9.41 0.57
CA LEU A 11 25.92 -8.85 0.97
C LEU A 11 25.09 -8.45 -0.25
N SER A 12 25.72 -7.78 -1.22
CA SER A 12 25.05 -7.37 -2.45
C SER A 12 24.58 -8.56 -3.29
N GLN A 13 25.43 -9.59 -3.47
CA GLN A 13 25.04 -10.82 -4.15
C GLN A 13 23.87 -11.54 -3.47
N ARG A 14 23.88 -11.60 -2.13
CA ARG A 14 22.78 -12.20 -1.37
C ARG A 14 21.50 -11.37 -1.48
N PHE A 15 21.60 -10.05 -1.44
CA PHE A 15 20.47 -9.14 -1.61
C PHE A 15 19.84 -9.31 -2.99
N MET A 16 20.63 -9.21 -4.06
CA MET A 16 20.15 -9.43 -5.43
C MET A 16 19.52 -10.82 -5.59
N GLY A 17 20.16 -11.86 -5.05
CA GLY A 17 19.63 -13.22 -5.07
C GLY A 17 18.30 -13.37 -4.31
N LEU A 18 18.12 -12.66 -3.20
CA LEU A 18 16.87 -12.62 -2.44
C LEU A 18 15.77 -11.96 -3.27
N VAL A 19 16.05 -10.80 -3.85
CA VAL A 19 15.10 -10.04 -4.68
C VAL A 19 14.64 -10.88 -5.87
N VAL A 20 15.57 -11.49 -6.60
CA VAL A 20 15.25 -12.33 -7.76
C VAL A 20 14.40 -13.54 -7.36
N ARG A 21 14.69 -14.17 -6.22
CA ARG A 21 13.90 -15.32 -5.73
C ARG A 21 12.47 -14.92 -5.39
N LEU A 22 12.29 -13.83 -4.64
CA LEU A 22 10.97 -13.30 -4.30
C LEU A 22 10.20 -12.87 -5.56
N ALA A 23 10.89 -12.29 -6.54
CA ALA A 23 10.30 -11.93 -7.81
C ALA A 23 9.82 -13.17 -8.58
N GLN A 24 10.62 -14.23 -8.64
CA GLN A 24 10.24 -15.49 -9.29
C GLN A 24 9.03 -16.15 -8.61
N GLU A 25 8.97 -16.12 -7.28
CA GLU A 25 7.84 -16.62 -6.51
C GLU A 25 6.55 -15.84 -6.83
N ALA A 26 6.61 -14.51 -6.80
CA ALA A 26 5.48 -13.68 -7.19
C ALA A 26 5.04 -13.94 -8.65
N LEU A 27 5.99 -14.03 -9.59
CA LEU A 27 5.68 -14.36 -10.98
C LEU A 27 5.03 -15.74 -11.13
N TYR A 28 5.44 -16.73 -10.35
CA TYR A 28 4.86 -18.06 -10.34
C TYR A 28 3.40 -18.05 -9.85
N LEU A 29 3.12 -17.29 -8.79
CA LEU A 29 1.76 -17.10 -8.27
C LEU A 29 0.87 -16.41 -9.30
N LEU A 30 1.38 -15.37 -9.98
CA LEU A 30 0.65 -14.57 -10.96
C LEU A 30 0.40 -15.30 -12.28
N ARG A 31 1.36 -16.10 -12.76
CA ARG A 31 1.20 -16.86 -14.02
C ARG A 31 0.29 -18.07 -13.89
N GLY A 32 -0.15 -18.40 -12.67
CA GLY A 32 -0.98 -19.57 -12.41
C GLY A 32 -0.17 -20.85 -12.55
N GLY A 33 0.67 -21.15 -11.55
CA GLY A 33 1.18 -22.50 -11.38
C GLY A 33 0.03 -23.51 -11.36
N SER A 34 0.23 -24.69 -11.99
CA SER A 34 -0.76 -25.79 -12.12
C SER A 34 -1.26 -26.41 -10.81
N GLY A 35 -1.22 -25.70 -9.67
CA GLY A 35 -1.83 -26.14 -8.42
C GLY A 35 -3.33 -25.84 -8.37
N GLU A 36 -4.07 -26.61 -7.59
CA GLU A 36 -5.52 -26.52 -7.38
C GLU A 36 -5.92 -25.54 -6.26
N GLY A 37 -5.44 -24.29 -6.31
CA GLY A 37 -5.77 -23.25 -5.33
C GLY A 37 -6.72 -22.19 -5.88
N PRO A 38 -7.55 -21.54 -5.03
CA PRO A 38 -8.39 -20.43 -5.49
C PRO A 38 -7.52 -19.27 -5.99
N VAL A 39 -7.79 -18.81 -7.21
CA VAL A 39 -7.06 -17.72 -7.89
C VAL A 39 -6.98 -16.46 -7.01
N SER A 40 -8.02 -16.17 -6.24
CA SER A 40 -8.06 -15.04 -5.29
C SER A 40 -6.96 -15.09 -4.22
N LEU A 41 -6.64 -16.28 -3.68
CA LEU A 41 -5.65 -16.41 -2.61
C LEU A 41 -4.23 -16.17 -3.15
N ARG A 42 -3.97 -16.58 -4.40
CA ARG A 42 -2.68 -16.38 -5.09
C ARG A 42 -2.44 -14.92 -5.46
N LEU A 43 -3.49 -14.21 -5.86
CA LEU A 43 -3.41 -12.77 -6.13
C LEU A 43 -3.11 -11.99 -4.85
N GLU A 44 -3.75 -12.35 -3.74
CA GLU A 44 -3.46 -11.75 -2.42
C GLU A 44 -2.02 -12.02 -1.97
N GLU A 45 -1.52 -13.25 -2.17
CA GLU A 45 -0.14 -13.62 -1.83
C GLU A 45 0.88 -12.90 -2.71
N ALA A 46 0.62 -12.82 -4.02
CA ALA A 46 1.45 -12.05 -4.94
C ALA A 46 1.47 -10.55 -4.59
N ARG A 47 0.32 -9.99 -4.19
CA ARG A 47 0.23 -8.61 -3.71
C ARG A 47 1.06 -8.41 -2.45
N ALA A 48 0.98 -9.31 -1.48
CA ALA A 48 1.78 -9.23 -0.26
C ALA A 48 3.29 -9.24 -0.55
N ILE A 49 3.75 -10.00 -1.56
CA ILE A 49 5.15 -9.97 -1.99
C ILE A 49 5.51 -8.61 -2.63
N ILE A 50 4.65 -8.05 -3.49
CA ILE A 50 4.88 -6.73 -4.10
C ILE A 50 4.96 -5.63 -3.03
N ASP A 51 4.01 -5.60 -2.10
CA ASP A 51 3.99 -4.65 -0.98
C ASP A 51 5.23 -4.84 -0.08
N GLY A 52 5.66 -6.08 0.14
CA GLY A 52 6.89 -6.41 0.87
C GLY A 52 8.16 -5.91 0.17
N LEU A 53 8.26 -6.05 -1.15
CA LEU A 53 9.37 -5.54 -1.95
C LEU A 53 9.40 -4.01 -1.99
N GLU A 54 8.24 -3.36 -2.01
CA GLU A 54 8.12 -1.89 -1.93
C GLU A 54 8.56 -1.37 -0.55
N ALA A 55 8.08 -2.00 0.53
CA ALA A 55 8.52 -1.69 1.87
C ALA A 55 10.03 -1.91 2.04
N LEU A 56 10.57 -2.98 1.43
CA LEU A 56 12.00 -3.23 1.39
C LEU A 56 12.73 -2.10 0.68
N GLN A 57 12.28 -1.65 -0.50
CA GLN A 57 12.87 -0.52 -1.22
C GLN A 57 13.05 0.71 -0.32
N VAL A 58 12.00 1.08 0.42
CA VAL A 58 12.02 2.24 1.33
C VAL A 58 12.99 2.03 2.48
N ARG A 59 13.02 0.82 3.06
CA ARG A 59 13.89 0.49 4.20
C ARG A 59 15.36 0.41 3.82
N VAL A 60 15.67 -0.05 2.61
CA VAL A 60 17.07 -0.23 2.17
C VAL A 60 17.57 0.94 1.32
N ALA A 61 16.75 1.95 1.00
CA ALA A 61 17.13 3.10 0.17
C ALA A 61 18.42 3.84 0.59
N GLY A 62 18.76 3.82 1.89
CA GLY A 62 20.00 4.41 2.42
C GLY A 62 21.21 3.46 2.49
N ASN A 63 21.04 2.18 2.15
CA ASN A 63 22.05 1.13 2.32
C ASN A 63 22.21 0.24 1.07
N VAL A 64 21.65 0.66 -0.07
CA VAL A 64 21.76 -0.02 -1.37
C VAL A 64 22.62 0.80 -2.34
N THR A 65 23.29 0.10 -3.26
CA THR A 65 23.98 0.69 -4.41
C THR A 65 22.97 1.09 -5.50
N GLU A 66 23.42 1.91 -6.47
CA GLU A 66 22.56 2.28 -7.61
C GLU A 66 22.12 1.06 -8.43
N GLU A 67 23.00 0.08 -8.60
CA GLU A 67 22.71 -1.16 -9.32
C GLU A 67 21.59 -1.95 -8.64
N GLU A 68 21.66 -2.10 -7.31
CA GLU A 68 20.65 -2.79 -6.51
C GLU A 68 19.31 -2.07 -6.55
N ARG A 69 19.33 -0.74 -6.46
CA ARG A 69 18.13 0.08 -6.56
C ARG A 69 17.47 -0.05 -7.93
N SER A 70 18.25 0.04 -9.01
CA SER A 70 17.76 -0.11 -10.37
C SER A 70 17.17 -1.49 -10.62
N LEU A 71 17.80 -2.55 -10.09
CA LEU A 71 17.28 -3.90 -10.17
C LEU A 71 15.94 -4.03 -9.44
N LEU A 72 15.86 -3.54 -8.21
CA LEU A 72 14.64 -3.62 -7.40
C LEU A 72 13.47 -2.88 -8.04
N GLU A 73 13.72 -1.68 -8.58
CA GLU A 73 12.72 -0.87 -9.28
C GLU A 73 12.25 -1.54 -10.58
N GLY A 74 13.17 -2.13 -11.35
CA GLY A 74 12.84 -2.90 -12.55
C GLY A 74 11.96 -4.12 -12.23
N VAL A 75 12.32 -4.87 -11.19
CA VAL A 75 11.55 -6.01 -10.69
C VAL A 75 10.15 -5.58 -10.23
N LEU A 76 10.04 -4.52 -9.43
CA LEU A 76 8.75 -4.01 -8.96
C LEU A 76 7.86 -3.59 -10.13
N THR A 77 8.42 -2.90 -11.11
CA THR A 77 7.69 -2.47 -12.32
C THR A 77 7.16 -3.68 -13.10
N GLN A 78 8.01 -4.68 -13.31
CA GLN A 78 7.62 -5.91 -14.00
C GLN A 78 6.52 -6.66 -13.23
N LEU A 79 6.66 -6.82 -11.91
CA LEU A 79 5.68 -7.52 -11.08
C LEU A 79 4.32 -6.81 -11.07
N ARG A 80 4.31 -5.47 -10.97
CA ARG A 80 3.07 -4.68 -11.03
C ARG A 80 2.34 -4.87 -12.37
N LEU A 81 3.08 -4.89 -13.48
CA LEU A 81 2.50 -5.12 -14.80
C LEU A 81 1.85 -6.51 -14.89
N VAL A 82 2.59 -7.56 -14.50
CA VAL A 82 2.07 -8.93 -14.50
C VAL A 82 0.91 -9.11 -13.51
N PHE A 83 0.91 -8.39 -12.38
CA PHE A 83 -0.19 -8.38 -11.43
C PHE A 83 -1.47 -7.82 -12.05
N VAL A 84 -1.38 -6.67 -12.73
CA VAL A 84 -2.53 -6.08 -13.43
C VAL A 84 -3.06 -7.03 -14.50
N GLU A 85 -2.19 -7.64 -15.30
CA GLU A 85 -2.58 -8.65 -16.30
C GLU A 85 -3.25 -9.88 -15.66
N ALA A 86 -2.77 -10.33 -14.51
CA ALA A 86 -3.38 -11.46 -13.80
C ALA A 86 -4.76 -11.09 -13.23
N VAL A 87 -4.92 -9.87 -12.71
CA VAL A 87 -6.20 -9.34 -12.20
C VAL A 87 -7.21 -9.19 -13.34
N THR A 88 -6.82 -8.64 -14.49
CA THR A 88 -7.73 -8.50 -15.65
C THR A 88 -8.20 -9.87 -16.14
N ARG A 89 -7.28 -10.83 -16.28
CA ARG A 89 -7.58 -12.20 -16.69
C ARG A 89 -8.46 -12.96 -15.69
N GLY A 90 -8.27 -12.71 -14.39
CA GLY A 90 -9.12 -13.26 -13.32
C GLY A 90 -10.51 -12.61 -13.24
N SER A 91 -10.62 -11.34 -13.63
CA SER A 91 -11.89 -10.59 -13.66
C SER A 91 -12.79 -11.01 -14.83
N GLU A 92 -12.22 -11.36 -15.98
CA GLU A 92 -12.99 -11.94 -17.11
C GLU A 92 -13.65 -13.28 -16.75
N ALA A 93 -13.17 -13.98 -15.72
CA ALA A 93 -13.74 -15.24 -15.24
C ALA A 93 -14.86 -15.08 -14.19
N LYS A 94 -15.18 -13.87 -13.69
CA LYS A 94 -16.28 -13.67 -12.73
C LYS A 94 -16.79 -12.21 -12.70
N PRO A 95 -18.09 -11.95 -13.00
CA PRO A 95 -18.60 -10.59 -12.96
C PRO A 95 -18.82 -10.10 -11.52
N ALA A 96 -18.56 -8.80 -11.33
CA ALA A 96 -19.06 -7.90 -10.29
C ALA A 96 -18.71 -8.19 -8.82
N GLY A 97 -17.95 -7.27 -8.20
CA GLY A 97 -17.97 -7.13 -6.75
C GLY A 97 -16.88 -6.27 -6.13
N LYS A 98 -17.13 -4.94 -6.13
CA LYS A 98 -16.54 -3.91 -5.26
C LYS A 98 -15.17 -3.35 -5.65
N ALA A 99 -15.25 -2.32 -6.48
CA ALA A 99 -14.43 -1.13 -6.31
C ALA A 99 -14.56 -0.64 -4.86
N GLN A 100 -13.49 -0.75 -4.07
CA GLN A 100 -13.28 0.14 -2.94
C GLN A 100 -12.53 1.36 -3.46
N GLU A 101 -13.35 2.34 -3.83
CA GLU A 101 -13.01 3.74 -3.94
C GLU A 101 -12.48 4.22 -2.58
N SER A 102 -11.17 4.11 -2.39
CA SER A 102 -10.42 4.95 -1.46
C SER A 102 -9.90 6.13 -2.24
N ALA A 103 -10.68 7.22 -2.27
CA ALA A 103 -10.19 8.54 -2.64
C ALA A 103 -10.81 9.57 -1.70
N VAL A 104 -10.18 9.69 -0.54
CA VAL A 104 -10.22 10.90 0.27
C VAL A 104 -9.59 12.03 -0.57
N ALA A 105 -10.40 13.02 -0.96
CA ALA A 105 -9.94 14.33 -1.43
C ALA A 105 -10.96 15.37 -0.92
N GLN A 106 -10.76 15.85 0.30
CA GLN A 106 -10.30 17.24 0.51
C GLN A 106 -11.29 18.27 -0.05
N GLU A 107 -12.34 18.54 0.73
CA GLU A 107 -13.05 19.82 0.68
C GLU A 107 -12.05 20.92 1.08
N VAL A 108 -11.48 21.56 0.08
CA VAL A 108 -10.86 22.88 0.20
C VAL A 108 -12.00 23.91 0.28
N PRO A 109 -12.15 24.67 1.38
CA PRO A 109 -13.06 25.80 1.34
C PRO A 109 -12.38 26.91 0.54
N SER A 110 -12.79 27.06 -0.71
CA SER A 110 -12.48 28.25 -1.51
C SER A 110 -13.32 29.40 -0.94
N GLY A 111 -12.72 30.12 -0.01
CA GLY A 111 -13.24 31.37 0.52
C GLY A 111 -12.82 32.53 -0.37
N GLU A 112 -13.75 33.04 -1.18
CA GLU A 112 -13.71 34.44 -1.60
C GLU A 112 -15.15 34.97 -1.79
N SER A 113 -15.68 35.58 -0.73
CA SER A 113 -16.63 36.68 -0.87
C SER A 113 -16.41 37.62 0.30
N GLY A 114 -15.60 38.64 0.05
CA GLY A 114 -15.51 39.79 0.91
C GLY A 114 -16.78 40.62 0.79
N LYS A 115 -17.45 40.84 1.93
CA LYS A 115 -17.95 42.16 2.33
C LYS A 115 -18.26 42.15 3.83
N GLU A 116 -17.27 42.65 4.57
CA GLU A 116 -17.44 43.79 5.48
C GLU A 116 -18.61 43.76 6.49
N GLN A 117 -18.33 43.32 7.72
CA GLN A 117 -18.49 44.17 8.92
C GLN A 117 -17.97 43.46 10.18
N ALA A 118 -17.03 44.13 10.86
CA ALA A 118 -16.60 43.84 12.23
C ALA A 118 -17.44 44.69 13.22
N PRO A 119 -17.24 44.63 14.56
CA PRO A 119 -16.44 43.68 15.35
C PRO A 119 -17.16 43.11 16.61
N ALA A 120 -16.48 42.15 17.24
CA ALA A 120 -16.35 41.95 18.68
C ALA A 120 -17.61 41.71 19.55
N GLY A 121 -17.68 40.49 20.10
CA GLY A 121 -18.52 40.16 21.25
C GLY A 121 -18.22 38.75 21.73
N GLU A 122 -17.29 38.64 22.68
CA GLU A 122 -17.14 37.49 23.58
C GLU A 122 -18.50 37.13 24.20
N GLU A 123 -18.90 35.86 24.21
CA GLU A 123 -19.56 35.31 25.41
C GLU A 123 -19.51 33.78 25.49
N LEU A 124 -18.80 33.36 26.53
CA LEU A 124 -18.87 32.09 27.23
C LEU A 124 -20.33 31.59 27.38
N GLY A 125 -20.62 30.31 27.15
CA GLY A 125 -21.98 29.86 27.51
C GLY A 125 -22.46 28.44 27.23
N ARG A 126 -21.62 27.45 26.89
CA ARG A 126 -22.10 26.05 26.81
C ARG A 126 -22.06 25.35 28.17
N LYS A 127 -22.96 25.77 29.06
CA LYS A 127 -23.41 24.98 30.21
C LYS A 127 -24.89 25.22 30.45
N ARG A 128 -25.74 24.25 30.12
CA ARG A 128 -26.84 23.83 31.00
C ARG A 128 -27.16 22.36 30.77
N PHE A 129 -26.57 21.55 31.64
CA PHE A 129 -27.20 20.35 32.16
C PHE A 129 -28.66 20.66 32.54
N VAL A 130 -29.61 19.95 31.95
CA VAL A 130 -30.87 19.61 32.63
C VAL A 130 -31.15 18.15 32.36
N LYS A 131 -30.89 17.34 33.38
CA LYS A 131 -31.31 15.96 33.51
C LYS A 131 -32.62 15.98 34.29
N LYS A 132 -33.70 15.42 33.74
CA LYS A 132 -34.83 14.74 34.41
C LYS A 132 -35.64 14.05 33.29
N TYR A 133 -35.63 12.73 33.15
CA TYR A 133 -36.42 11.73 33.90
C TYR A 133 -37.87 12.15 34.17
N GLY A 134 -38.82 11.51 33.49
CA GLY A 134 -40.19 11.31 33.98
C GLY A 134 -41.24 11.09 32.87
N PRO A 135 -42.22 10.19 33.03
CA PRO A 135 -42.91 9.47 31.93
C PRO A 135 -44.39 9.89 31.71
N GLY A 136 -45.00 9.41 30.62
CA GLY A 136 -46.45 9.47 30.34
C GLY A 136 -46.67 9.35 28.82
N GLU A 137 -47.52 8.50 28.26
CA GLU A 137 -48.62 7.64 28.74
C GLU A 137 -48.52 6.25 28.08
#